data_AF-A0A562P596-F1
#
_entry.id   AF-A0A562P596-F1
#
_cell.length_a   1.000
_cell.length_b   1.000
_cell.length_c   1.000
_cell.angle_alpha   90.00
_cell.angle_beta   90.00
_cell.angle_gamma   90.00
#
_symmetry.space_group_name_H-M   'P 1'
#
loop_
_entity.id
_entity.type
_entity.pdbx_description
1 polymer ?
#
loop_
_entity_poly.entity_id
_entity_poly.type
_entity_poly.pdbx_seq_one_letter_code
_entity_poly.pdbx_strand_id
1 'polypeptide(L)' 'MVAPPPRKRPRNLAYEVGAFTLDVPSKDGALSTVAGKYIVVWKKGDDGTWRLHRDIWNLSAAQ' A
#
# COMPACT_ATOMS: atom_id res chain seq x y z
N MET A 1 -5.63 15.56 -42.97
CA MET A 1 -5.11 14.66 -41.91
C MET A 1 -5.38 15.33 -40.57
N VAL A 2 -6.35 14.83 -39.78
CA VAL A 2 -6.72 15.42 -38.48
C VAL A 2 -5.96 14.66 -37.39
N ALA A 3 -5.28 15.39 -36.49
CA ALA A 3 -4.56 14.77 -35.38
C ALA A 3 -5.55 14.07 -34.41
N PRO A 4 -5.22 12.89 -33.87
CA PRO A 4 -6.10 12.20 -32.94
C PRO A 4 -6.25 13.01 -31.64
N PRO A 5 -7.42 12.95 -30.98
CA PRO A 5 -7.65 13.69 -29.75
C PRO A 5 -6.70 13.22 -28.64
N PRO A 6 -6.32 14.12 -27.70
CA PRO A 6 -5.45 13.77 -26.59
C PRO A 6 -6.10 12.70 -25.71
N ARG A 7 -5.41 11.59 -25.49
CA ARG A 7 -5.86 10.58 -24.51
C ARG A 7 -5.73 11.16 -23.11
N LYS A 8 -6.85 11.47 -22.45
CA LYS A 8 -6.88 11.61 -20.99
C LYS A 8 -6.43 10.27 -20.40
N ARG A 9 -5.23 10.20 -19.85
CA ARG A 9 -4.86 9.06 -18.99
C ARG A 9 -5.55 9.27 -17.65
N PRO A 10 -6.53 8.44 -17.24
CA PRO A 10 -7.05 8.53 -15.89
C PRO A 10 -5.90 8.32 -14.90
N ARG A 11 -5.91 9.08 -13.80
CA ARG A 11 -4.96 8.87 -12.69
C ARG A 11 -5.32 7.53 -12.04
N ASN A 12 -4.74 6.46 -12.55
CA ASN A 12 -4.97 5.09 -12.09
C ASN A 12 -4.18 4.76 -10.82
N LEU A 13 -3.85 5.76 -10.00
CA LEU A 13 -3.09 5.60 -8.77
C LEU A 13 -3.86 6.21 -7.59
N ALA A 14 -3.82 5.52 -6.46
CA ALA A 14 -4.28 6.02 -5.17
C ALA A 14 -3.22 5.71 -4.10
N TYR A 15 -3.15 6.55 -3.08
CA TYR A 15 -2.24 6.37 -1.95
C TYR A 15 -3.07 6.12 -0.70
N GLU A 16 -2.73 5.08 0.04
CA GLU A 16 -3.27 4.77 1.35
C GLU A 16 -2.15 4.90 2.37
N VAL A 17 -2.42 5.60 3.46
CA VAL A 17 -1.50 5.76 4.59
C VAL A 17 -2.22 5.27 5.83
N GLY A 18 -1.59 4.41 6.61
CA GLY A 18 -2.21 3.84 7.79
C GLY A 18 -1.22 3.33 8.82
N ALA A 19 -1.79 2.76 9.88
CA ALA A 19 -1.08 2.10 10.97
C ALA A 19 -1.59 0.67 11.11
N PHE A 20 -0.73 -0.21 11.63
CA PHE A 20 -1.08 -1.61 11.88
C PHE A 20 -0.58 -2.06 13.26
N THR A 21 -1.20 -3.11 13.77
CA THR A 21 -0.75 -3.90 14.92
C THR A 21 -0.75 -5.38 14.55
N LEU A 22 0.32 -6.10 14.88
CA LEU A 22 0.48 -7.53 14.59
C LEU A 22 0.96 -8.25 15.85
N ASP A 23 0.39 -9.43 16.13
CA ASP A 23 0.98 -10.35 17.08
C ASP A 23 1.97 -11.24 16.35
N VAL A 24 3.24 -11.17 16.75
CA VAL A 24 4.33 -11.94 16.15
C VAL A 24 4.97 -12.87 17.19
N PRO A 25 5.24 -14.14 16.85
CA PRO A 25 6.00 -15.01 17.73
C PRO A 25 7.42 -14.48 17.95
N SER A 26 7.83 -14.37 19.21
CA SER A 26 9.21 -14.12 19.60
C SER A 26 10.05 -15.40 19.53
N LYS A 27 11.37 -15.27 19.67
CA LYS A 27 12.31 -16.40 19.53
C LYS A 27 12.07 -17.54 20.53
N ASP A 28 11.48 -17.23 21.67
CA ASP A 28 11.08 -18.15 22.74
C ASP A 28 9.64 -18.70 22.57
N GLY A 29 8.94 -18.35 21.49
CA GLY A 29 7.60 -18.84 21.17
C GLY A 29 6.46 -18.09 21.86
N ALA A 30 6.75 -17.11 22.71
CA ALA A 30 5.73 -16.18 23.22
C ALA A 30 5.22 -15.26 22.10
N LEU A 31 4.01 -14.72 22.23
CA LEU A 31 3.51 -13.69 21.31
C LEU A 31 3.94 -12.31 21.80
N SER A 32 4.48 -11.51 20.89
CA SER A 32 4.78 -10.10 21.11
C SER A 32 3.94 -9.26 20.15
N THR A 33 3.23 -8.25 20.65
CA THR A 33 2.52 -7.31 19.81
C THR A 33 3.49 -6.24 19.31
N VAL A 34 3.53 -6.03 18.00
CA VAL A 34 4.27 -4.95 17.35
C VAL A 34 3.32 -4.00 16.64
N ALA A 35 3.67 -2.71 16.64
CA ALA A 35 2.94 -1.67 15.93
C ALA A 35 3.81 -1.08 14.82
N GLY A 36 3.18 -0.61 13.75
CA GLY A 36 3.88 0.07 12.67
C GLY A 36 2.98 0.94 11.83
N LYS A 37 3.57 1.52 10.79
CA LYS A 37 2.91 2.40 9.82
C LYS A 37 3.29 2.03 8.40
N TYR A 38 2.41 2.32 7.46
CA TYR A 38 2.57 1.93 6.06
C TYR A 38 2.11 3.01 5.08
N ILE A 39 2.61 2.90 3.86
CA ILE A 39 2.07 3.55 2.67
C ILE A 39 1.86 2.48 1.59
N VAL A 40 0.64 2.39 1.06
CA VAL A 40 0.33 1.57 -0.11
C VAL A 40 0.02 2.49 -1.29
N VAL A 41 0.71 2.25 -2.40
CA VAL A 41 0.31 2.78 -3.71
C VAL A 41 -0.54 1.72 -4.39
N TRP A 42 -1.80 2.06 -4.64
CA TRP A 42 -2.74 1.23 -5.38
C TRP A 42 -2.71 1.61 -6.86
N LYS A 43 -2.85 0.62 -7.75
CA LYS A 43 -3.04 0.87 -9.18
C LYS A 43 -4.32 0.23 -9.70
N LYS A 44 -5.14 1.01 -10.40
CA LYS A 44 -6.35 0.53 -11.08
C LYS A 44 -5.97 -0.02 -12.46
N GLY A 45 -6.27 -1.29 -12.70
CA GLY A 45 -6.11 -1.91 -14.02
C GLY A 45 -7.15 -1.40 -15.02
N ASP A 46 -6.94 -1.72 -16.30
CA ASP A 46 -7.92 -1.42 -17.35
C ASP A 46 -9.24 -2.19 -17.17
N ASP A 47 -9.18 -3.29 -16.41
CA ASP A 47 -10.33 -4.06 -15.91
C ASP A 47 -11.10 -3.36 -14.77
N GLY A 48 -10.63 -2.20 -14.33
CA GLY A 48 -11.21 -1.44 -13.24
C GLY A 48 -10.86 -1.96 -11.85
N THR A 49 -10.03 -2.98 -11.73
CA THR A 49 -9.68 -3.59 -10.43
C THR A 49 -8.48 -2.90 -9.82
N TRP A 50 -8.58 -2.55 -8.53
CA TRP A 50 -7.46 -2.03 -7.74
C TRP A 50 -6.58 -3.17 -7.24
N ARG A 51 -5.26 -3.01 -7.38
CA ARG A 51 -4.25 -3.95 -6.88
C ARG A 51 -3.13 -3.18 -6.20
N LEU A 52 -2.49 -3.78 -5.20
CA LEU A 52 -1.27 -3.24 -4.61
C LEU A 52 -0.23 -3.09 -5.72
N HIS A 53 0.26 -1.87 -5.89
CA HIS A 53 1.32 -1.56 -6.85
C HIS A 53 2.67 -1.43 -6.14
N ARG A 54 2.70 -0.73 -5.00
CA ARG A 54 3.84 -0.64 -4.09
C ARG A 54 3.31 -0.68 -2.66
N ASP A 55 4.06 -1.33 -1.80
CA ASP A 55 3.79 -1.37 -0.37
C ASP A 55 5.12 -1.19 0.35
N ILE A 56 5.15 -0.26 1.29
CA ILE A 56 6.28 -0.04 2.18
C ILE A 56 5.75 0.26 3.58
N TRP A 57 6.37 -0.36 4.57
CA TRP A 57 6.02 -0.19 5.95
C TRP A 57 7.26 -0.23 6.83
N ASN A 58 7.13 0.29 8.05
CA ASN A 58 8.13 0.13 9.09
C ASN A 58 7.45 -0.02 10.45
N LEU A 59 8.18 -0.66 11.38
CA LEU A 59 7.80 -0.69 12.78
C LEU A 59 7.91 0.71 13.37
N SER A 60 6.99 1.03 14.26
CA SER A 60 7.11 2.20 15.12
C SER A 60 8.27 1.98 16.08
N ALA A 61 8.94 3.07 16.49
CA ALA A 61 9.94 2.98 17.54
C ALA A 61 9.27 2.42 18.81
N ALA A 62 9.97 1.55 19.52
CA ALA A 62 9.57 1.20 20.88
C ALA A 62 9.56 2.50 21.71
N GLN A 63 8.50 2.69 22.50
CA GLN A 63 8.43 3.74 23.51
C GLN A 63 9.41 3.46 24.64
#